data_AF-A0A2T2XH48-F1
#
_entry.id   AF-A0A2T2XH48-F1
#
_cell.length_a   1.000
_cell.length_b   1.000
_cell.length_c   1.000
_cell.angle_alpha   90.00
_cell.angle_beta   90.00
_cell.angle_gamma   90.00
#
_symmetry.space_group_name_H-M   'P 1'
#
loop_
_entity.id
_entity.type
_entity.pdbx_description
1 polymer ?
#
loop_
_entity_poly.entity_id
_entity_poly.type
_entity_poly.pdbx_seq_one_letter_code
_entity_poly.pdbx_strand_id
1 'polypeptide(L)'
;MATLARSFGVAVPSLYKHVSSLAWIQNEIAKQGLQDLGNVLKDAATGRAQRDALSHMAKAYRHFAKAYPGRYAAIHDAHIPQDHELQQLSDRTLRPIYDMLATYGRTGEEATYDVRLLRAALHGFVTLETTGAFGIPLDIEQSFDYLIDAMDASFRSYRFSGRY
;
A
#
# COMPACT_ATOMS: atom_id res chain seq x y z
N MET A 1 8.47 -15.36 18.78
CA MET A 1 8.09 -16.79 18.86
C MET A 1 7.44 -17.18 20.19
N ALA A 2 8.05 -16.92 21.36
CA ALA A 2 7.46 -17.28 22.66
C ALA A 2 6.04 -16.69 22.88
N THR A 3 5.84 -15.41 22.52
CA THR A 3 4.53 -14.75 22.57
C THR A 3 3.50 -15.43 21.67
N LEU A 4 3.89 -15.86 20.47
CA LEU A 4 3.02 -16.55 19.51
C LEU A 4 2.63 -17.94 20.01
N ALA A 5 3.57 -18.66 20.63
CA ALA A 5 3.31 -19.98 21.19
C ALA A 5 2.27 -19.89 22.31
N ARG A 6 2.44 -18.88 23.17
CA ARG A 6 1.50 -18.57 24.24
C ARG A 6 0.11 -18.20 23.72
N SER A 7 0.01 -17.39 22.64
CA SER A 7 -1.29 -17.02 22.08
C SER A 7 -2.05 -18.19 21.47
N PHE A 8 -1.34 -19.20 20.96
CA PHE A 8 -1.93 -20.44 20.46
C PHE A 8 -2.08 -21.54 21.53
N GLY A 9 -1.67 -21.29 22.79
CA GLY A 9 -1.72 -22.28 23.86
C GLY A 9 -0.81 -23.49 23.65
N VAL A 10 0.25 -23.35 22.84
CA VAL A 10 1.19 -24.43 22.51
C VAL A 10 2.59 -24.13 23.03
N ALA A 11 3.42 -25.16 23.15
CA ALA A 11 4.84 -24.99 23.44
C ALA A 11 5.58 -24.43 22.20
N VAL A 12 6.65 -23.65 22.42
CA VAL A 12 7.47 -23.07 21.33
C VAL A 12 7.98 -24.12 20.34
N PRO A 13 8.48 -25.31 20.76
CA PRO A 13 8.90 -26.35 19.83
C PRO A 13 7.76 -26.87 18.93
N SER A 14 6.51 -26.85 19.41
CA SER A 14 5.35 -27.28 18.61
C SER A 14 5.06 -26.33 17.46
N LEU A 15 5.37 -25.03 17.60
CA LEU A 15 5.22 -24.07 16.50
C LEU A 15 6.15 -24.40 15.33
N TYR A 16 7.42 -24.74 15.62
CA TYR A 16 8.41 -25.01 14.57
C TYR A 16 8.06 -26.20 13.66
N LYS A 17 7.08 -27.04 14.04
CA LYS A 17 6.51 -28.07 13.16
C LYS A 17 5.66 -27.49 12.02
N HIS A 18 5.18 -26.26 12.17
CA HIS A 18 4.28 -25.58 11.25
C HIS A 18 4.85 -24.30 10.66
N VAL A 19 5.83 -23.67 11.34
CA VAL A 19 6.45 -22.41 10.90
C VAL A 19 7.96 -22.57 10.81
N SER A 20 8.53 -22.22 9.67
CA SER A 20 9.96 -22.39 9.42
C SER A 20 10.83 -21.36 10.16
N SER A 21 10.35 -20.12 10.29
CA SER A 21 11.05 -19.04 10.98
C SER A 21 10.13 -17.84 11.23
N LEU A 22 10.60 -16.84 11.99
CA LEU A 22 9.87 -15.57 12.15
C LEU A 22 9.79 -14.82 10.81
N ALA A 23 10.86 -14.83 10.03
CA ALA A 23 10.90 -14.23 8.70
C ALA A 23 9.88 -14.90 7.75
N TRP A 24 9.72 -16.24 7.85
CA TRP A 24 8.69 -16.95 7.10
C TRP A 24 7.28 -16.47 7.48
N ILE A 25 6.98 -16.35 8.78
CA ILE A 25 5.68 -15.83 9.25
C ILE A 25 5.45 -14.40 8.75
N GLN A 26 6.46 -13.53 8.86
CA GLN A 26 6.37 -12.15 8.38
C GLN A 26 6.08 -12.08 6.89
N ASN A 27 6.70 -12.97 6.10
CA ASN A 27 6.46 -13.08 4.66
C ASN A 27 5.02 -13.54 4.35
N GLU A 28 4.52 -14.56 5.05
CA GLU A 28 3.13 -15.02 4.86
C GLU A 28 2.12 -13.94 5.25
N ILE A 29 2.40 -13.16 6.30
CA ILE A 29 1.58 -11.99 6.66
C ILE A 29 1.66 -10.91 5.56
N ALA A 30 2.84 -10.68 4.97
CA ALA A 30 3.01 -9.73 3.89
C ALA A 30 2.25 -10.15 2.62
N LYS A 31 2.29 -11.44 2.26
CA LYS A 31 1.51 -11.99 1.13
C LYS A 31 0.01 -11.78 1.33
N GLN A 32 -0.50 -12.11 2.52
CA GLN A 32 -1.90 -11.85 2.86
C GLN A 32 -2.21 -10.35 2.82
N GLY A 33 -1.31 -9.52 3.36
CA GLY A 33 -1.46 -8.06 3.36
C GLY A 33 -1.52 -7.47 1.96
N LEU A 34 -0.67 -7.93 1.05
CA LEU A 34 -0.68 -7.54 -0.37
C LEU A 34 -2.00 -7.94 -1.02
N GLN A 35 -2.46 -9.18 -0.81
CA GLN A 35 -3.74 -9.63 -1.36
C GLN A 35 -4.91 -8.79 -0.85
N ASP A 36 -4.97 -8.52 0.46
CA ASP A 36 -6.02 -7.72 1.08
C ASP A 36 -6.00 -6.28 0.55
N LEU A 37 -4.82 -5.65 0.50
CA LEU A 37 -4.67 -4.29 -0.01
C LEU A 37 -5.05 -4.20 -1.49
N GLY A 38 -4.61 -5.17 -2.30
CA GLY A 38 -4.96 -5.24 -3.72
C GLY A 38 -6.47 -5.33 -3.95
N ASN A 39 -7.16 -6.15 -3.16
CA ASN A 39 -8.63 -6.26 -3.22
C ASN A 39 -9.30 -4.94 -2.84
N VAL A 40 -8.89 -4.34 -1.71
CA VAL A 40 -9.43 -3.06 -1.23
C VAL A 40 -9.25 -1.94 -2.27
N LEU A 41 -8.08 -1.87 -2.91
CA LEU A 41 -7.81 -0.89 -3.96
C LEU A 41 -8.64 -1.13 -5.22
N LYS A 42 -8.81 -2.39 -5.63
CA LYS A 42 -9.64 -2.77 -6.77
C LYS A 42 -11.10 -2.41 -6.55
N ASP A 43 -11.65 -2.72 -5.38
CA ASP A 43 -13.04 -2.44 -5.04
C ASP A 43 -13.28 -0.93 -4.99
N ALA A 44 -12.34 -0.17 -4.41
CA ALA A 44 -12.39 1.28 -4.36
C ALA A 44 -12.37 1.93 -5.77
N ALA A 45 -11.69 1.33 -6.74
CA ALA A 45 -11.60 1.83 -8.12
C ALA A 45 -12.79 1.42 -9.01
N THR A 46 -13.54 0.38 -8.63
CA THR A 46 -14.56 -0.23 -9.49
C THR A 46 -15.64 0.78 -9.89
N GLY A 47 -15.90 0.91 -11.19
CA GLY A 47 -16.91 1.83 -11.75
C GLY A 47 -16.53 3.31 -11.69
N ARG A 48 -15.27 3.64 -11.36
CA ARG A 48 -14.79 5.01 -11.20
C ARG A 48 -13.65 5.31 -12.16
N ALA A 49 -13.39 6.59 -12.38
CA ALA A 49 -12.28 7.07 -13.20
C ALA A 49 -11.68 8.36 -12.63
N GLN A 50 -10.45 8.65 -13.04
CA GLN A 50 -9.72 9.87 -12.71
C GLN A 50 -9.80 10.21 -11.21
N ARG A 51 -10.16 11.47 -10.87
CA ARG A 51 -10.17 11.98 -9.50
C ARG A 51 -11.01 11.13 -8.57
N ASP A 52 -12.15 10.64 -9.09
CA ASP A 52 -13.07 9.85 -8.28
C ASP A 52 -12.45 8.50 -7.88
N ALA A 53 -11.82 7.81 -8.84
CA ALA A 53 -11.06 6.59 -8.56
C ALA A 53 -9.86 6.87 -7.64
N LEU A 54 -9.07 7.92 -7.92
CA LEU A 54 -7.93 8.33 -7.11
C LEU A 54 -8.32 8.59 -5.65
N SER A 55 -9.38 9.37 -5.42
CA SER A 55 -9.84 9.74 -4.08
C SER A 55 -10.29 8.52 -3.29
N HIS A 56 -11.11 7.65 -3.89
CA HIS A 56 -11.58 6.43 -3.25
C HIS A 56 -10.44 5.47 -2.94
N MET A 57 -9.51 5.27 -3.88
CA MET A 57 -8.34 4.41 -3.67
C MET A 57 -7.41 4.96 -2.58
N ALA A 58 -7.13 6.26 -2.57
CA ALA A 58 -6.29 6.89 -1.55
C ALA A 58 -6.91 6.74 -0.15
N LYS A 59 -8.21 6.99 -0.03
CA LYS A 59 -8.96 6.81 1.22
C LYS A 59 -8.97 5.35 1.68
N ALA A 60 -9.17 4.42 0.76
CA ALA A 60 -9.14 2.98 1.05
C ALA A 60 -7.74 2.51 1.49
N TYR A 61 -6.68 3.00 0.84
CA TYR A 61 -5.29 2.74 1.23
C TYR A 61 -5.00 3.23 2.66
N ARG A 62 -5.34 4.49 2.96
CA ARG A 62 -5.14 5.10 4.29
C ARG A 62 -5.95 4.36 5.36
N HIS A 63 -7.21 4.01 5.05
CA HIS A 63 -8.05 3.23 5.95
C HIS A 63 -7.45 1.85 6.23
N PHE A 64 -7.02 1.12 5.19
CA PHE A 64 -6.38 -0.19 5.35
C PHE A 64 -5.16 -0.12 6.27
N ALA A 65 -4.29 0.88 6.07
CA ALA A 65 -3.11 1.05 6.89
C ALA A 65 -3.43 1.30 8.37
N LYS A 66 -4.47 2.10 8.65
CA LYS A 66 -4.92 2.40 10.01
C LYS A 66 -5.67 1.24 10.67
N ALA A 67 -6.45 0.49 9.91
CA ALA A 67 -7.24 -0.64 10.40
C ALA A 67 -6.38 -1.89 10.65
N TYR A 68 -5.33 -2.09 9.85
CA TYR A 68 -4.49 -3.29 9.88
C TYR A 68 -2.99 -2.96 9.96
N PRO A 69 -2.53 -2.22 10.99
CA PRO A 69 -1.16 -1.69 11.04
C PRO A 69 -0.08 -2.78 10.97
N GLY A 70 -0.32 -3.97 11.55
CA GLY A 70 0.62 -5.08 11.49
C GLY A 70 0.74 -5.71 10.08
N ARG A 71 -0.37 -5.81 9.34
CA ARG A 71 -0.34 -6.27 7.93
C ARG A 71 0.31 -5.22 7.05
N TYR A 72 -0.04 -3.96 7.28
CA TYR A 72 0.52 -2.83 6.54
C TYR A 72 2.04 -2.73 6.72
N ALA A 73 2.55 -2.85 7.94
CA ALA A 73 3.99 -2.89 8.21
C ALA A 73 4.66 -4.08 7.50
N ALA A 74 4.08 -5.27 7.61
CA ALA A 74 4.63 -6.47 6.97
C ALA A 74 4.78 -6.34 5.45
N ILE A 75 3.85 -5.67 4.76
CA ILE A 75 3.95 -5.40 3.31
C ILE A 75 5.24 -4.62 2.96
N HIS A 76 5.67 -3.70 3.82
CA HIS A 76 6.83 -2.83 3.58
C HIS A 76 8.13 -3.46 4.07
N ASP A 77 8.08 -4.26 5.14
CA ASP A 77 9.23 -4.97 5.71
C ASP A 77 9.59 -6.25 4.94
N ALA A 78 8.69 -6.74 4.08
CA ALA A 78 8.94 -7.94 3.30
C ALA A 78 10.13 -7.75 2.35
N HIS A 79 11.21 -8.46 2.64
CA HIS A 79 12.38 -8.58 1.78
C HIS A 79 12.84 -10.03 1.76
N ILE A 80 12.41 -10.78 0.75
CA ILE A 80 13.01 -12.07 0.43
C ILE A 80 13.39 -12.05 -1.05
N PRO A 81 14.70 -12.00 -1.36
CA PRO A 81 15.17 -12.21 -2.72
C PRO A 81 14.60 -13.53 -3.26
N GLN A 82 14.10 -13.53 -4.49
CA GLN A 82 13.63 -14.72 -5.22
C GLN A 82 12.28 -15.33 -4.78
N ASP A 83 11.47 -14.64 -3.97
CA ASP A 83 10.08 -15.06 -3.75
C ASP A 83 9.17 -14.64 -4.93
N HIS A 84 8.95 -15.56 -5.87
CA HIS A 84 8.12 -15.33 -7.05
C HIS A 84 6.64 -15.08 -6.72
N GLU A 85 6.11 -15.70 -5.67
CA GLU A 85 4.71 -15.50 -5.28
C GLU A 85 4.50 -14.10 -4.72
N LEU A 86 5.41 -13.64 -3.86
CA LEU A 86 5.39 -12.29 -3.32
C LEU A 86 5.50 -11.24 -4.43
N GLN A 87 6.36 -11.47 -5.43
CA GLN A 87 6.46 -10.60 -6.62
C GLN A 87 5.12 -10.53 -7.38
N GLN A 88 4.50 -11.68 -7.66
CA GLN A 88 3.20 -11.73 -8.35
C GLN A 88 2.10 -11.01 -7.55
N LEU A 89 2.08 -11.16 -6.23
CA LEU A 89 1.14 -10.47 -5.35
C LEU A 89 1.38 -8.96 -5.32
N SER A 90 2.64 -8.53 -5.30
CA SER A 90 3.00 -7.12 -5.43
C SER A 90 2.49 -6.54 -6.74
N ASP A 91 2.74 -7.20 -7.88
CA ASP A 91 2.28 -6.75 -9.18
C ASP A 91 0.76 -6.65 -9.26
N ARG A 92 0.04 -7.67 -8.74
CA ARG A 92 -1.42 -7.67 -8.63
C ARG A 92 -1.95 -6.52 -7.77
N THR A 93 -1.27 -6.21 -6.67
CA THR A 93 -1.64 -5.12 -5.76
C THR A 93 -1.52 -3.75 -6.43
N LEU A 94 -0.53 -3.58 -7.31
CA LEU A 94 -0.31 -2.33 -8.05
C LEU A 94 -1.23 -2.18 -9.26
N ARG A 95 -1.79 -3.26 -9.78
CA ARG A 95 -2.58 -3.23 -11.01
C ARG A 95 -3.76 -2.24 -10.98
N PRO A 96 -4.57 -2.15 -9.91
CA PRO A 96 -5.64 -1.14 -9.82
C PRO A 96 -5.12 0.30 -9.93
N ILE A 97 -3.91 0.57 -9.44
CA ILE A 97 -3.31 1.91 -9.50
C ILE A 97 -2.92 2.24 -10.94
N TYR A 98 -2.31 1.29 -11.66
CA TYR A 98 -2.03 1.44 -13.07
C TYR A 98 -3.29 1.63 -13.91
N ASP A 99 -4.35 0.85 -13.64
CA ASP A 99 -5.62 0.97 -14.36
C ASP A 99 -6.29 2.33 -14.09
N MET A 100 -6.23 2.84 -12.85
CA MET A 100 -6.70 4.20 -12.50
C MET A 100 -5.90 5.27 -13.25
N LEU A 101 -4.56 5.17 -13.26
CA LEU A 101 -3.68 6.11 -13.96
C LEU A 101 -3.91 6.10 -15.48
N ALA A 102 -4.26 4.96 -16.07
CA ALA A 102 -4.62 4.87 -17.48
C ALA A 102 -5.85 5.73 -17.82
N THR A 103 -6.77 5.97 -16.88
CA THR A 103 -7.92 6.88 -17.08
C THR A 103 -7.51 8.37 -17.17
N TYR A 104 -6.31 8.70 -16.73
CA TYR A 104 -5.66 10.00 -16.95
C TYR A 104 -4.81 10.03 -18.23
N GLY A 105 -4.78 8.94 -19.00
CA GLY A 105 -3.89 8.77 -20.15
C GLY A 105 -2.43 8.50 -19.77
N ARG A 106 -2.15 8.11 -18.51
CA ARG A 106 -0.80 7.78 -18.04
C ARG A 106 -0.52 6.31 -18.31
N THR A 107 0.48 6.05 -19.15
CA THR A 107 0.84 4.70 -19.58
C THR A 107 2.35 4.54 -19.69
N GLY A 108 2.85 3.31 -19.88
CA GLY A 108 4.28 3.04 -20.07
C GLY A 108 5.14 3.43 -18.86
N GLU A 109 6.33 3.99 -19.13
CA GLU A 109 7.28 4.39 -18.08
C GLU A 109 6.73 5.52 -17.20
N GLU A 110 6.01 6.49 -17.79
CA GLU A 110 5.39 7.59 -17.03
C GLU A 110 4.43 7.06 -15.95
N ALA A 111 3.61 6.06 -16.28
CA ALA A 111 2.73 5.44 -15.29
C ALA A 111 3.51 4.82 -14.13
N THR A 112 4.71 4.27 -14.38
CA THR A 112 5.54 3.70 -13.31
C THR A 112 6.11 4.78 -12.40
N TYR A 113 6.51 5.94 -12.94
CA TYR A 113 6.89 7.10 -12.14
C TYR A 113 5.70 7.61 -11.30
N ASP A 114 4.52 7.71 -11.90
CA ASP A 114 3.29 8.15 -11.22
C ASP A 114 2.84 7.17 -10.11
N VAL A 115 2.97 5.86 -10.33
CA VAL A 115 2.74 4.84 -9.28
C VAL A 115 3.70 5.04 -8.11
N ARG A 116 4.99 5.26 -8.40
CA ARG A 116 6.00 5.50 -7.35
C ARG A 116 5.71 6.80 -6.57
N LEU A 117 5.36 7.87 -7.28
CA LEU A 117 4.96 9.15 -6.70
C LEU A 117 3.77 8.99 -5.75
N LEU A 118 2.68 8.38 -6.23
CA LEU A 118 1.46 8.21 -5.45
C LEU A 118 1.72 7.35 -4.21
N ARG A 119 2.40 6.20 -4.38
CA ARG A 119 2.72 5.31 -3.25
C ARG A 119 3.59 5.99 -2.21
N ALA A 120 4.62 6.73 -2.63
CA ALA A 120 5.49 7.46 -1.70
C ALA A 120 4.71 8.53 -0.93
N ALA A 121 3.85 9.29 -1.62
CA ALA A 121 3.01 10.31 -0.99
C ALA A 121 2.03 9.70 0.02
N LEU A 122 1.31 8.63 -0.35
CA LEU A 122 0.36 7.95 0.54
C LEU A 122 1.06 7.29 1.72
N HIS A 123 2.15 6.56 1.49
CA HIS A 123 2.91 5.92 2.55
C HIS A 123 3.50 6.94 3.53
N GLY A 124 4.09 8.03 3.01
CA GLY A 124 4.62 9.12 3.82
C GLY A 124 3.54 9.78 4.67
N PHE A 125 2.39 10.10 4.08
CA PHE A 125 1.26 10.68 4.81
C PHE A 125 0.77 9.77 5.93
N VAL A 126 0.52 8.49 5.63
CA VAL A 126 0.08 7.49 6.62
C VAL A 126 1.11 7.31 7.73
N THR A 127 2.39 7.26 7.39
CA THR A 127 3.47 7.11 8.39
C THR A 127 3.51 8.31 9.32
N LEU A 128 3.46 9.53 8.78
CA LEU A 128 3.44 10.75 9.58
C LEU A 128 2.17 10.84 10.45
N GLU A 129 1.02 10.47 9.91
CA GLU A 129 -0.24 10.46 10.66
C GLU A 129 -0.20 9.48 11.83
N THR A 130 0.15 8.22 11.56
CA THR A 130 0.10 7.14 12.55
C THR A 130 1.15 7.26 13.63
N THR A 131 2.23 8.00 13.38
CA THR A 131 3.25 8.32 14.38
C THR A 131 2.97 9.63 15.12
N GLY A 132 1.88 10.34 14.80
CA GLY A 132 1.54 11.61 15.43
C GLY A 132 2.48 12.76 15.04
N ALA A 133 3.14 12.67 13.89
CA ALA A 133 4.14 13.64 13.45
C ALA A 133 3.55 14.94 12.87
N PHE A 134 2.23 15.03 12.68
CA PHE A 134 1.55 16.28 12.33
C PHE A 134 1.37 17.18 13.56
N GLY A 135 2.43 17.89 13.93
CA GLY A 135 2.46 18.77 15.11
C GLY A 135 1.82 20.15 14.95
N ILE A 136 1.45 20.55 13.73
CA ILE A 136 0.74 21.81 13.45
C ILE A 136 -0.77 21.54 13.49
N PRO A 137 -1.60 22.36 14.18
CA PRO A 137 -3.02 22.09 14.41
C PRO A 137 -3.89 22.40 13.18
N LEU A 138 -3.64 21.70 12.09
CA LEU A 138 -4.51 21.64 10.92
C LEU A 138 -5.30 20.33 10.94
N ASP A 139 -6.47 20.33 10.31
CA ASP A 139 -7.24 19.11 10.14
C ASP A 139 -6.50 18.13 9.21
N ILE A 140 -6.28 16.92 9.72
CA ILE A 140 -5.57 15.86 9.00
C ILE A 140 -6.42 15.39 7.81
N GLU A 141 -7.75 15.36 7.95
CA GLU A 141 -8.62 14.97 6.84
C GLU A 141 -8.53 15.99 5.68
N GLN A 142 -8.60 17.29 5.99
CA GLN A 142 -8.36 18.35 4.99
C GLN A 142 -6.97 18.25 4.34
N SER A 143 -5.94 17.95 5.12
CA SER A 143 -4.57 17.78 4.60
C SER A 143 -4.49 16.59 3.64
N PHE A 144 -5.24 15.52 3.90
CA PHE A 144 -5.29 14.35 3.04
C PHE A 144 -6.08 14.60 1.75
N ASP A 145 -7.23 15.29 1.83
CA ASP A 145 -7.98 15.70 0.66
C ASP A 145 -7.16 16.67 -0.22
N TYR A 146 -6.38 17.57 0.38
CA TYR A 146 -5.44 18.43 -0.34
C TYR A 146 -4.36 17.63 -1.08
N LEU A 147 -3.81 16.58 -0.47
CA LEU A 147 -2.85 15.68 -1.13
C LEU A 147 -3.49 15.01 -2.36
N ILE A 148 -4.74 14.55 -2.24
CA ILE A 148 -5.48 13.93 -3.36
C ILE A 148 -5.68 14.93 -4.50
N ASP A 149 -6.09 16.16 -4.18
CA ASP A 149 -6.31 17.21 -5.20
C ASP A 149 -5.02 17.62 -5.90
N ALA A 150 -3.91 17.71 -5.17
CA ALA A 150 -2.60 17.97 -5.75
C ALA A 150 -2.16 16.85 -6.71
N MET A 151 -2.43 15.58 -6.36
CA MET A 151 -2.12 14.44 -7.22
C MET A 151 -3.02 14.41 -8.47
N ASP A 152 -4.32 14.69 -8.34
CA ASP A 152 -5.23 14.80 -9.49
C ASP A 152 -4.76 15.87 -10.47
N ALA A 153 -4.39 17.05 -9.97
CA ALA A 153 -3.86 18.13 -10.79
C ALA A 153 -2.56 17.72 -11.50
N SER A 154 -1.65 17.03 -10.81
CA SER A 154 -0.40 16.51 -11.38
C SER A 154 -0.68 15.53 -12.53
N PHE A 155 -1.55 14.53 -12.30
CA PHE A 155 -1.88 13.53 -13.31
C PHE A 155 -2.64 14.11 -14.51
N ARG A 156 -3.33 15.24 -14.36
CA ARG A 156 -3.96 15.94 -15.49
C ARG A 156 -3.00 16.78 -16.32
N SER A 157 -1.99 17.40 -15.71
CA SER A 157 -1.24 18.51 -16.31
C SER A 157 0.24 18.21 -16.61
N TYR A 158 0.88 17.36 -15.82
CA TYR A 158 2.33 17.23 -15.85
C TYR A 158 2.79 16.08 -16.75
N ARG A 159 3.27 16.36 -17.97
CA ARG A 159 3.98 15.34 -18.77
C ARG A 159 5.46 15.35 -18.41
N PHE A 160 6.00 14.21 -18.01
CA PHE A 160 7.39 14.12 -17.59
C PHE A 160 8.29 14.20 -18.83
N SER A 161 8.94 15.35 -19.04
CA SER A 161 9.93 15.52 -20.09
C SER A 161 11.28 14.95 -19.65
N GLY A 162 11.33 13.63 -19.49
CA GLY A 162 12.57 12.91 -19.23
C GLY A 162 13.58 13.20 -20.34
N ARG A 163 14.67 13.90 -20.02
CA ARG A 163 15.83 13.99 -20.90
C ARG A 163 16.62 12.69 -20.75
N TYR A 164 16.73 11.94 -21.84
CA TYR A 164 17.76 10.92 -22.00
C TYR A 164 19.04 11.60 -22.50
#